data_AF-A0A6M1SBV2-F1
#
_entry.id   AF-A0A6M1SBV2-F1
#
_cell.length_a   1.000
_cell.length_b   1.000
_cell.length_c   1.000
_cell.angle_alpha   90.00
_cell.angle_beta   90.00
_cell.angle_gamma   90.00
#
_symmetry.space_group_name_H-M   'P 1'
#
loop_
_entity.id
_entity.type
_entity.pdbx_description
1 polymer ?
#
loop_
_entity_poly.entity_id
_entity_poly.type
_entity_poly.pdbx_seq_one_letter_code
_entity_poly.pdbx_strand_id
1 'polypeptide(L)' 'MTNDPDLRQIRFEKGWTQLDVANMLGVDRSTVSRCENGAPMSSTMRRLLMLILREGKDRPEAAE' A
#
# COMPACT_ATOMS: atom_id res chain seq x y z
N MET A 1 -12.32 -8.17 -15.10
CA MET A 1 -11.54 -8.37 -13.87
C MET A 1 -10.52 -7.26 -13.81
N THR A 2 -10.71 -6.26 -12.96
CA THR A 2 -9.62 -5.32 -12.67
C THR A 2 -8.58 -6.11 -11.91
N ASN A 3 -7.45 -6.42 -12.56
CA ASN A 3 -6.27 -6.92 -11.86
C ASN A 3 -5.79 -5.78 -10.97
N ASP A 4 -6.25 -5.79 -9.72
CA ASP A 4 -5.69 -4.91 -8.71
C ASP A 4 -4.19 -5.21 -8.61
N PRO A 5 -3.34 -4.18 -8.53
CA PRO A 5 -1.92 -4.40 -8.33
C PRO A 5 -1.71 -5.21 -7.05
N ASP A 6 -0.83 -6.21 -7.10
CA ASP A 6 -0.51 -7.02 -5.94
C ASP A 6 0.21 -6.17 -4.88
N LEU A 7 -0.57 -5.68 -3.91
CA LEU A 7 -0.09 -4.82 -2.84
C LEU A 7 1.01 -5.48 -2.02
N ARG A 8 0.92 -6.81 -1.84
CA ARG A 8 1.90 -7.60 -1.08
C ARG A 8 3.22 -7.67 -1.83
N GLN A 9 3.16 -7.96 -3.13
CA GLN A 9 4.35 -7.98 -3.98
C GLN A 9 5.05 -6.62 -3.98
N ILE A 10 4.31 -5.54 -4.25
CA ILE A 10 4.85 -4.17 -4.25
C ILE A 10 5.51 -3.84 -2.91
N ARG A 11 4.84 -4.18 -1.81
CA ARG A 11 5.35 -3.94 -0.47
C ARG A 11 6.69 -4.64 -0.24
N PHE A 12 6.82 -5.90 -0.67
CA PHE A 12 8.08 -6.64 -0.52
C PHE A 12 9.19 -6.11 -1.44
N GLU A 13 8.89 -5.79 -2.70
CA GLU A 13 9.86 -5.19 -3.63
C GLU A 13 10.43 -3.87 -3.12
N LYS A 14 9.63 -3.11 -2.37
CA LYS A 14 10.01 -1.84 -1.75
C LYS A 14 10.56 -1.95 -0.33
N GLY A 15 10.60 -3.15 0.25
CA GLY A 15 11.04 -3.34 1.65
C GLY A 15 10.12 -2.67 2.68
N TRP A 16 8.85 -2.47 2.36
CA TRP A 16 7.87 -1.83 3.22
C TRP A 16 7.20 -2.83 4.19
N THR A 17 6.80 -2.36 5.35
CA THR A 17 5.91 -3.10 6.27
C THR A 17 4.44 -2.79 5.96
N GLN A 18 3.51 -3.60 6.47
CA GLN A 18 2.08 -3.30 6.33
C GLN A 18 1.71 -1.97 6.99
N LEU A 19 2.42 -1.60 8.06
CA LEU A 19 2.23 -0.33 8.77
C LEU A 19 2.74 0.85 7.93
N ASP A 20 3.86 0.70 7.23
CA ASP A 20 4.38 1.74 6.32
C ASP A 20 3.35 2.04 5.22
N VAL A 21 2.80 0.99 4.60
CA VAL A 21 1.76 1.12 3.58
C VAL A 21 0.49 1.77 4.15
N ALA A 22 0.07 1.36 5.35
CA ALA A 22 -1.08 1.92 6.04
C ALA A 22 -0.91 3.43 6.28
N ASN A 23 0.25 3.84 6.80
CA ASN A 23 0.58 5.24 7.06
C ASN A 23 0.62 6.06 5.77
N MET A 24 1.24 5.54 4.70
CA MET A 24 1.27 6.23 3.40
C MET A 24 -0.12 6.41 2.78
N LEU A 25 -1.00 5.42 2.95
CA LEU A 25 -2.35 5.44 2.39
C LEU A 25 -3.39 6.09 3.32
N GLY A 26 -3.02 6.43 4.56
CA GLY A 26 -3.93 6.99 5.56
C GLY A 26 -5.03 6.02 5.98
N VAL A 27 -4.73 4.72 6.08
CA VAL A 27 -5.68 3.67 6.46
C VAL A 27 -5.16 2.85 7.64
N ASP A 28 -6.02 2.05 8.26
CA ASP A 28 -5.59 1.11 9.29
C ASP A 28 -4.77 -0.06 8.71
N ARG A 29 -3.82 -0.59 9.49
CA ARG A 29 -3.01 -1.76 9.10
C ARG A 29 -3.87 -2.98 8.74
N SER A 30 -4.99 -3.20 9.42
CA SER A 30 -5.93 -4.30 9.11
C SER A 30 -6.56 -4.15 7.73
N THR A 31 -6.71 -2.93 7.21
CA THR A 31 -7.19 -2.68 5.84
C THR A 31 -6.15 -3.15 4.83
N VAL A 32 -4.87 -2.83 5.03
CA VAL A 32 -3.78 -3.35 4.20
C VAL A 32 -3.75 -4.87 4.25
N SER A 33 -3.83 -5.46 5.45
CA SER A 33 -3.84 -6.92 5.60
C SER A 33 -5.03 -7.58 4.90
N ARG A 34 -6.22 -6.99 4.93
CA ARG A 34 -7.38 -7.51 4.19
C ARG A 34 -7.15 -7.44 2.69
N CYS A 35 -6.62 -6.33 2.17
CA CYS A 35 -6.31 -6.19 0.75
C CYS A 35 -5.28 -7.23 0.28
N GLU A 36 -4.21 -7.45 1.05
CA GLU A 36 -3.21 -8.49 0.74
C GLU A 36 -3.77 -9.92 0.78
N ASN A 37 -4.90 -10.13 1.48
CA ASN A 37 -5.60 -11.41 1.52
C ASN A 37 -6.78 -11.49 0.52
N GLY A 38 -6.83 -10.57 -0.47
CA GLY A 38 -7.78 -10.63 -1.57
C GLY A 38 -9.03 -9.75 -1.40
N ALA A 39 -9.13 -8.95 -0.34
CA ALA A 39 -10.17 -7.92 -0.30
C ALA A 39 -9.90 -6.85 -1.37
N PRO A 40 -10.93 -6.35 -2.06
CA PRO A 40 -10.73 -5.33 -3.08
C PRO A 40 -10.19 -4.04 -2.46
N MET A 41 -9.24 -3.40 -3.16
CA MET A 41 -8.75 -2.10 -2.75
C MET A 41 -9.72 -1.01 -3.18
N SER A 42 -9.98 -0.03 -2.32
CA SER A 42 -10.79 1.13 -2.69
C SER A 42 -10.13 1.91 -3.83
N SER A 43 -10.94 2.62 -4.63
CA SER A 43 -10.45 3.45 -5.74
C SER A 43 -9.46 4.53 -5.25
N THR A 44 -9.72 5.12 -4.08
CA THR A 44 -8.84 6.10 -3.44
C THR A 44 -7.49 5.50 -3.07
N MET A 45 -7.48 4.34 -2.40
CA MET A 45 -6.24 3.63 -2.05
C MET A 45 -5.42 3.28 -3.28
N ARG A 46 -6.06 2.78 -4.34
CA ARG A 46 -5.39 2.44 -5.60
C ARG A 46 -4.74 3.67 -6.24
N ARG A 47 -5.47 4.79 -6.28
CA ARG A 47 -4.95 6.04 -6.84
C ARG A 47 -3.76 6.56 -6.04
N LEU A 48 -3.84 6.55 -4.71
CA LEU A 48 -2.73 6.97 -3.84
C LEU A 48 -1.51 6.07 -4.01
N LEU A 49 -1.69 4.75 -4.02
CA LEU A 49 -0.61 3.80 -4.26
C LEU A 49 0.12 4.10 -5.59
N MET A 50 -0.63 4.33 -6.66
CA MET A 50 -0.05 4.66 -7.97
C MET A 50 0.73 5.98 -7.96
N LEU A 51 0.28 6.99 -7.20
CA LEU A 51 1.00 8.26 -7.05
C LEU A 51 2.31 8.06 -6.29
N ILE A 52 2.29 7.34 -5.17
CA ILE A 52 3.49 7.02 -4.37
C ILE A 52 4.52 6.28 -5.22
N LEU A 53 4.09 5.28 -5.98
CA LEU A 53 4.99 4.51 -6.84
C LEU A 53 5.62 5.35 -7.95
N ARG A 54 4.91 6.36 -8.47
CA ARG A 54 5.40 7.26 -9.50
C ARG A 54 6.41 8.27 -8.96
N GLU A 55 6.21 8.76 -7.73
CA GLU A 55 7.09 9.74 -7.09
C GLU A 55 8.39 9.11 -6.56
N GLY A 56 8.48 7.78 -6.50
CA GLY A 56 9.67 7.10 -6.02
C GLY A 56 9.96 7.36 -4.53
N LYS A 57 8.94 7.74 -3.75
CA LYS A 57 9.10 7.92 -2.31
C LYS A 57 9.51 6.59 -1.69
N ASP A 58 10.76 6.52 -1.24
CA ASP A 58 11.21 5.45 -0.38
C ASP A 58 10.54 5.56 1.00
N ARG A 59 10.50 4.41 1.67
CA ARG A 59 9.77 4.10 2.91
C ARG A 59 9.50 5.34 3.78
N PRO A 60 8.26 5.58 4.26
CA PRO A 60 7.98 6.71 5.13
C PRO A 60 8.97 6.69 6.30
N GLU A 61 9.63 7.82 6.55
CA GLU A 61 10.40 8.03 7.78
C GLU A 61 9.45 7.70 8.93
N ALA A 62 9.65 6.54 9.54
CA ALA A 62 8.82 6.08 10.62
C ALA A 62 8.90 7.14 11.73
N ALA A 63 7.76 7.65 12.16
CA ALA A 63 7.67 8.39 13.40
C ALA A 63 8.21 7.50 14.52
N GLU A 64 9.35 7.89 15.10
CA GLU A 64 9.88 7.35 16.36
C GLU A 64 8.85 7.45 17.50
#